data_AF-A0A3A4RPQ4-F1
#
_entry.id   AF-A0A3A4RPQ4-F1
#
_cell.length_a   1.000
_cell.length_b   1.000
_cell.length_c   1.000
_cell.angle_alpha   90.00
_cell.angle_beta   90.00
_cell.angle_gamma   90.00
#
_symmetry.space_group_name_H-M   'P 1'
#
loop_
_entity.id
_entity.type
_entity.pdbx_description
1 polymer ?
#
loop_
_entity_poly.entity_id
_entity_poly.type
_entity_poly.pdbx_seq_one_letter_code
_entity_poly.pdbx_strand_id
1 'polypeptide(L)'
;MGWIGLSIVLFTFGRENAYCDDIYFARYQIQSENGMIVKSVLEMIPVSEEFRMEGFQRVRVRGMARGSHEIDAESAAIHDAVSKILVGSGLKSINSRRHMVHSGAGIGSGDVAILNFEGVVRFPVLVQSRKAVMENDLYIVDAEIDFAPIAFPTRWSALYIDHLLKKTAQEIRMFLHSAFLR
;
A
#
# COMPACT_ATOMS: atom_id res chain seq x y z
N MET A 1 1.92 8.95 56.07
CA MET A 1 1.31 10.06 55.29
C MET A 1 1.80 9.92 53.86
N GLY A 2 0.88 9.56 52.96
CA GLY A 2 1.19 9.22 51.58
C GLY A 2 1.29 10.44 50.68
N TRP A 3 2.19 10.37 49.71
CA TRP A 3 2.21 11.23 48.54
C TRP A 3 2.20 10.32 47.32
N ILE A 4 1.06 10.29 46.63
CA ILE A 4 0.84 9.57 45.39
C ILE A 4 1.48 10.41 44.28
N GLY A 5 2.56 9.91 43.69
CA GLY A 5 3.18 10.50 42.52
C GLY A 5 2.23 10.37 41.32
N LEU A 6 1.68 11.51 40.89
CA LEU A 6 0.83 11.63 39.72
C LEU A 6 1.69 11.46 38.45
N SER A 7 1.64 10.29 37.82
CA SER A 7 2.23 10.08 36.49
C SER A 7 1.39 10.81 35.45
N ILE A 8 1.91 11.93 34.93
CA ILE A 8 1.35 12.62 33.77
C ILE A 8 1.72 11.81 32.53
N VAL A 9 0.75 11.06 31.99
CA VAL A 9 0.85 10.47 30.65
C VAL A 9 0.65 11.61 29.66
N LEU A 10 1.74 12.08 29.08
CA LEU A 10 1.71 12.98 27.92
C LEU A 10 1.14 12.19 26.74
N PHE A 11 -0.14 12.42 26.45
CA PHE A 11 -0.72 12.08 25.16
C PHE A 11 -0.05 12.98 24.11
N THR A 12 0.84 12.41 23.30
CA THR A 12 1.30 13.07 22.09
C THR A 12 0.09 13.24 21.17
N PHE A 13 -0.35 14.49 21.04
CA PHE A 13 -1.36 14.91 20.07
C PHE A 13 -0.94 14.44 18.68
N GLY A 14 -1.71 13.50 18.12
CA GLY A 14 -1.67 13.18 16.71
C GLY A 14 -2.02 14.44 15.93
N ARG A 15 -1.12 14.83 15.03
CA ARG A 15 -1.32 15.96 14.12
C ARG A 15 -2.41 15.56 13.13
N GLU A 16 -3.66 15.92 13.41
CA GLU A 16 -4.77 15.85 12.46
C GLU A 16 -4.52 16.85 11.34
N ASN A 17 -3.76 16.42 10.33
CA ASN A 17 -3.91 16.99 9.01
C ASN A 17 -5.11 16.29 8.38
N ALA A 18 -6.26 16.98 8.38
CA ALA A 18 -7.47 16.55 7.68
C ALA A 18 -7.27 16.68 6.17
N TYR A 19 -6.48 15.78 5.58
CA TYR A 19 -6.70 15.36 4.21
C TYR A 19 -7.61 14.12 4.29
N CYS A 20 -8.64 14.08 3.43
CA CYS A 20 -9.44 12.88 3.28
C CYS A 20 -8.53 11.88 2.56
N ASP A 21 -7.81 11.07 3.34
CA ASP A 21 -6.92 10.05 2.82
C ASP A 21 -7.79 8.94 2.21
N ASP A 22 -7.91 8.93 0.89
CA ASP A 22 -8.58 7.85 0.17
C ASP A 22 -7.72 6.59 0.28
N ILE A 23 -8.38 5.48 0.60
CA ILE A 23 -7.74 4.18 0.77
C ILE A 23 -7.86 3.40 -0.52
N TYR A 24 -6.74 2.89 -1.03
CA TYR A 24 -6.69 2.10 -2.25
C TYR A 24 -6.12 0.71 -1.98
N PHE A 25 -6.81 -0.30 -2.49
CA PHE A 25 -6.23 -1.61 -2.71
C PHE A 25 -5.28 -1.50 -3.89
N ALA A 26 -4.02 -1.86 -3.68
CA ALA A 26 -2.99 -1.82 -4.69
C ALA A 26 -2.49 -3.24 -4.99
N ARG A 27 -2.42 -3.59 -6.28
CA ARG A 27 -1.89 -4.85 -6.77
C ARG A 27 -0.82 -4.58 -7.82
N TYR A 28 0.38 -5.07 -7.55
CA TYR A 28 1.47 -5.10 -8.51
C TYR A 28 1.66 -6.52 -9.05
N GLN A 29 1.41 -6.70 -10.34
CA GLN A 29 1.53 -7.97 -11.04
C GLN A 29 2.76 -7.96 -11.93
N ILE A 30 3.58 -9.01 -11.85
CA ILE A 30 4.73 -9.25 -12.74
C ILE A 30 4.49 -10.57 -13.46
N GLN A 31 4.46 -10.54 -14.79
CA GLN A 31 4.47 -11.72 -15.63
C GLN A 31 5.89 -11.98 -16.12
N SER A 32 6.35 -13.21 -15.90
CA SER A 32 7.61 -13.71 -16.42
C SER A 32 7.39 -14.89 -17.35
N GLU A 33 8.10 -14.90 -18.46
CA GLU A 33 8.13 -16.01 -19.43
C GLU A 33 9.58 -16.44 -19.59
N ASN A 34 9.85 -17.73 -19.35
CA ASN A 34 11.21 -18.30 -19.44
C ASN A 34 12.25 -17.52 -18.61
N GLY A 35 11.86 -17.01 -17.45
CA GLY A 35 12.73 -16.25 -16.55
C GLY A 35 12.93 -14.77 -16.93
N MET A 36 12.36 -14.30 -18.04
CA MET A 36 12.36 -12.88 -18.42
C MET A 36 11.07 -12.21 -17.99
N ILE A 37 11.13 -10.97 -17.49
CA ILE A 37 9.92 -10.18 -17.20
C ILE A 37 9.37 -9.66 -18.53
N VAL A 38 8.15 -10.05 -18.87
CA VAL A 38 7.49 -9.64 -20.13
C VAL A 38 6.46 -8.54 -19.92
N LYS A 39 5.89 -8.45 -18.72
CA LYS A 39 4.85 -7.47 -18.41
C LYS A 39 4.83 -7.18 -16.91
N SER A 40 4.63 -5.91 -16.56
CA SER A 40 4.26 -5.50 -15.21
C SER A 40 3.07 -4.57 -15.24
N VAL A 41 2.20 -4.65 -14.24
CA VAL A 41 1.01 -3.81 -14.11
C VAL A 41 0.82 -3.45 -12.65
N LEU A 42 0.65 -2.15 -12.37
CA LEU A 42 0.16 -1.65 -11.09
C LEU A 42 -1.31 -1.27 -11.26
N GLU A 43 -2.17 -1.83 -10.43
CA GLU A 43 -3.59 -1.52 -10.36
C GLU A 43 -3.93 -0.98 -8.98
N MET A 44 -4.69 0.10 -8.93
CA MET A 44 -5.16 0.74 -7.70
C MET A 44 -6.66 0.94 -7.76
N ILE A 45 -7.37 0.40 -6.77
CA ILE A 45 -8.82 0.40 -6.70
C ILE A 45 -9.24 1.07 -5.39
N PRO A 46 -10.07 2.12 -5.40
CA PRO A 46 -10.53 2.75 -4.16
C PRO A 46 -11.37 1.76 -3.34
N VAL A 47 -11.17 1.76 -2.03
CA VAL A 47 -11.80 0.80 -1.11
C VAL A 47 -12.60 1.56 -0.07
N SER A 48 -13.86 1.18 0.10
CA SER A 48 -14.75 1.74 1.11
C SER A 48 -14.65 1.03 2.47
N GLU A 49 -14.04 -0.15 2.55
CA GLU A 49 -14.01 -0.98 3.76
C GLU A 49 -12.59 -1.51 4.11
N GLU A 50 -12.14 -1.23 5.33
CA GLU A 50 -10.78 -1.47 5.86
C GLU A 50 -10.48 -2.92 6.31
N PHE A 51 -11.40 -3.88 6.17
CA PHE A 51 -11.45 -5.08 7.03
C PHE A 51 -10.45 -6.21 6.70
N ARG A 52 -9.61 -6.08 5.67
CA ARG A 52 -8.72 -7.17 5.20
C ARG A 52 -7.24 -6.85 5.29
N MET A 53 -6.86 -5.76 5.95
CA MET A 53 -5.47 -5.32 6.03
C MET A 53 -4.94 -5.37 7.45
N GLU A 54 -3.62 -5.47 7.56
CA GLU A 54 -2.91 -5.21 8.81
C GLU A 54 -2.96 -3.72 9.18
N GLY A 55 -2.33 -3.33 10.29
CA GLY A 55 -2.19 -1.92 10.65
C GLY A 55 -1.35 -1.15 9.63
N PHE A 56 -1.75 0.09 9.33
CA PHE A 56 -0.93 0.99 8.52
C PHE A 56 0.40 1.27 9.20
N GLN A 57 1.46 1.23 8.40
CA GLN A 57 2.80 1.66 8.75
C GLN A 57 3.26 2.71 7.74
N ARG A 58 3.92 3.76 8.23
CA ARG A 58 4.50 4.79 7.36
C ARG A 58 5.85 4.31 6.86
N VAL A 59 5.95 4.14 5.54
CA VAL A 59 7.15 3.64 4.88
C VAL A 59 7.77 4.74 4.04
N ARG A 60 9.07 5.01 4.26
CA ARG A 60 9.86 5.87 3.38
C ARG A 60 10.35 5.07 2.19
N VAL A 61 10.08 5.55 0.99
CA VAL A 61 10.49 4.88 -0.24
C VAL A 61 10.90 5.90 -1.29
N ARG A 62 11.88 5.50 -2.11
CA ARG A 62 12.36 6.26 -3.25
C ARG A 62 11.80 5.69 -4.55
N GLY A 63 11.01 6.51 -5.22
CA GLY A 63 10.48 6.30 -6.57
C GLY A 63 11.36 6.92 -7.64
N MET A 64 11.47 6.27 -8.79
CA MET A 64 12.25 6.75 -9.93
C MET A 64 11.51 6.48 -11.23
N ALA A 65 11.46 7.47 -12.10
CA ALA A 65 10.94 7.31 -13.45
C ALA A 65 11.72 8.16 -14.45
N ARG A 66 11.73 7.73 -15.70
CA ARG A 66 12.25 8.54 -16.81
C ARG A 66 11.09 9.30 -17.46
N GLY A 67 11.30 10.57 -17.78
CA GLY A 67 10.28 11.36 -18.46
C GLY A 67 10.71 12.81 -18.69
N SER A 68 10.27 13.37 -19.81
CA SER A 68 10.50 14.76 -20.21
C SER A 68 9.48 15.73 -19.62
N HIS A 69 8.28 15.25 -19.28
CA HIS A 69 7.22 16.04 -18.65
C HIS A 69 7.17 15.77 -17.15
N GLU A 70 7.32 16.82 -16.35
CA GLU A 70 7.45 16.72 -14.89
C GLU A 70 6.27 16.02 -14.21
N ILE A 71 5.03 16.34 -14.60
CA ILE A 71 3.81 15.77 -13.98
C ILE A 71 3.71 14.26 -14.23
N ASP A 72 3.97 13.83 -15.47
CA ASP A 72 3.93 12.42 -15.86
C ASP A 72 5.09 11.65 -15.21
N ALA A 73 6.27 12.26 -15.14
CA ALA A 73 7.45 11.67 -14.51
C ALA A 73 7.30 11.56 -12.99
N GLU A 74 6.69 12.55 -12.32
CA GLU A 74 6.39 12.48 -10.89
C GLU A 74 5.38 11.36 -10.61
N SER A 75 4.29 11.30 -11.37
CA SER A 75 3.26 10.27 -11.21
C SER A 75 3.84 8.86 -11.44
N ALA A 76 4.68 8.69 -12.47
CA ALA A 76 5.39 7.45 -12.73
C ALA A 76 6.39 7.09 -11.63
N ALA A 77 7.10 8.08 -11.06
CA ALA A 77 8.01 7.86 -9.93
C ALA A 77 7.24 7.44 -8.67
N ILE A 78 6.07 8.02 -8.41
CA ILE A 78 5.18 7.58 -7.32
C ILE A 78 4.68 6.15 -7.57
N HIS A 79 4.31 5.79 -8.80
CA HIS A 79 3.92 4.42 -9.14
C HIS A 79 5.06 3.41 -8.91
N ASP A 80 6.30 3.78 -9.25
CA ASP A 80 7.49 2.97 -8.96
C ASP A 80 7.71 2.83 -7.44
N ALA A 81 7.54 3.90 -6.68
CA ALA A 81 7.62 3.88 -5.22
C ALA A 81 6.60 2.91 -4.59
N VAL A 82 5.33 2.98 -5.02
CA VAL A 82 4.27 2.05 -4.56
C VAL A 82 4.61 0.61 -4.95
N SER A 83 5.05 0.38 -6.18
CA SER A 83 5.42 -0.95 -6.68
C SER A 83 6.55 -1.56 -5.83
N LYS A 84 7.56 -0.77 -5.45
CA LYS A 84 8.65 -1.21 -4.57
C LYS A 84 8.16 -1.61 -3.18
N ILE A 85 7.25 -0.84 -2.58
CA ILE A 85 6.65 -1.21 -1.29
C ILE A 85 5.89 -2.53 -1.41
N LEU A 86 5.09 -2.69 -2.46
CA LEU A 86 4.34 -3.92 -2.70
C LEU A 86 5.28 -5.12 -2.85
N VAL A 87 6.37 -4.99 -3.62
CA VAL A 87 7.37 -6.06 -3.77
C VAL A 87 8.06 -6.39 -2.43
N GLY A 88 8.38 -5.38 -1.63
CA GLY A 88 9.13 -5.55 -0.38
C GLY A 88 8.28 -5.98 0.82
N SER A 89 7.00 -5.66 0.86
CA SER A 89 6.16 -5.83 2.05
C SER A 89 4.73 -6.26 1.76
N GLY A 90 4.31 -6.34 0.49
CA GLY A 90 3.00 -6.82 0.11
C GLY A 90 2.83 -8.33 0.28
N LEU A 91 1.57 -8.75 0.36
CA LEU A 91 1.21 -10.15 0.33
C LEU A 91 1.57 -10.71 -1.05
N LYS A 92 2.51 -11.66 -1.08
CA LYS A 92 3.00 -12.27 -2.31
C LYS A 92 2.19 -13.52 -2.64
N SER A 93 1.71 -13.62 -3.87
CA SER A 93 1.18 -14.86 -4.44
C SER A 93 1.85 -15.17 -5.78
N ILE A 94 1.93 -16.45 -6.13
CA ILE A 94 2.57 -16.94 -7.36
C ILE A 94 1.61 -17.90 -8.05
N ASN A 95 1.40 -17.70 -9.35
CA ASN A 95 0.67 -18.61 -10.21
C ASN A 95 1.55 -18.97 -11.41
N SER A 96 1.95 -20.25 -11.50
CA SER A 96 2.79 -20.74 -12.60
C SER A 96 2.01 -21.71 -13.48
N ARG A 97 2.11 -21.53 -14.80
CA ARG A 97 1.57 -22.46 -15.81
C ARG A 97 2.67 -22.84 -16.79
N ARG A 98 2.82 -24.15 -17.02
CA ARG A 98 3.67 -24.66 -18.11
C ARG A 98 2.86 -24.66 -19.41
N HIS A 99 3.32 -23.91 -20.40
CA HIS A 99 2.76 -23.95 -21.75
C HIS A 99 3.57 -24.94 -22.60
N MET A 100 2.88 -25.92 -23.19
CA MET A 100 3.47 -26.76 -24.24
C MET A 100 3.19 -26.10 -25.59
N VAL A 101 4.23 -25.57 -26.21
CA VAL A 101 4.16 -25.01 -27.56
C VAL A 101 4.48 -26.12 -28.54
N HIS A 102 3.47 -26.57 -29.29
CA HIS A 102 3.69 -27.43 -30.44
C HIS A 102 4.11 -26.56 -31.62
N SER A 103 5.40 -26.54 -31.90
CA SER A 103 5.96 -25.95 -33.11
C SER A 103 6.32 -27.05 -34.12
N GLY A 104 6.23 -26.78 -35.42
CA GLY A 104 6.56 -27.75 -36.48
C GLY A 104 8.00 -28.30 -36.47
N ALA A 105 8.84 -27.83 -35.54
CA ALA A 105 10.21 -28.28 -35.29
C ALA A 105 10.37 -29.09 -33.97
N GLY A 106 9.29 -29.36 -33.23
CA GLY A 106 9.30 -30.09 -31.95
C GLY A 106 8.41 -29.45 -30.88
N ILE A 107 8.25 -30.15 -29.75
CA ILE A 107 7.54 -29.65 -28.55
C ILE A 107 8.52 -28.78 -27.76
N GLY A 108 8.31 -27.46 -27.78
CA GLY A 108 8.98 -26.52 -26.88
C GLY A 108 8.13 -26.32 -25.62
N SER A 109 8.73 -26.41 -24.43
CA SER A 109 8.06 -26.00 -23.19
C SER A 109 8.45 -24.58 -22.82
N GLY A 110 7.47 -23.70 -22.66
CA GLY A 110 7.66 -22.37 -22.09
C GLY A 110 7.00 -22.29 -20.71
N ASP A 111 7.73 -21.85 -19.70
CA ASP A 111 7.18 -21.64 -18.36
C ASP A 111 6.71 -20.18 -18.23
N VAL A 112 5.45 -20.00 -17.86
CA VAL A 112 4.86 -18.68 -17.56
C VAL A 112 4.60 -18.60 -16.06
N ALA A 113 5.11 -17.56 -15.41
CA ALA A 113 4.89 -17.27 -14.00
C ALA A 113 4.27 -15.89 -13.84
N ILE A 114 3.20 -15.80 -13.06
CA ILE A 114 2.55 -14.56 -12.66
C ILE A 114 2.79 -14.40 -11.16
N LEU A 115 3.52 -13.35 -10.78
CA LEU A 115 3.70 -12.95 -9.40
C LEU A 115 2.76 -11.78 -9.10
N ASN A 116 1.99 -11.85 -8.02
CA ASN A 116 1.22 -10.73 -7.53
C ASN A 116 1.73 -10.31 -6.16
N PHE A 117 1.75 -8.99 -5.95
CA PHE A 117 2.06 -8.35 -4.69
C PHE A 117 0.90 -7.42 -4.32
N GLU A 118 0.27 -7.67 -3.19
CA GLU A 118 -0.98 -7.01 -2.81
C GLU A 118 -0.85 -6.29 -1.47
N GLY A 119 -1.51 -5.14 -1.36
CA GLY A 119 -1.50 -4.32 -0.17
C GLY A 119 -2.51 -3.19 -0.26
N VAL A 120 -2.54 -2.37 0.77
CA VAL A 120 -3.38 -1.18 0.87
C VAL A 120 -2.50 0.04 1.08
N VAL A 121 -2.81 1.12 0.39
CA VAL A 121 -2.09 2.39 0.44
C VAL A 121 -3.07 3.54 0.67
N ARG A 122 -2.65 4.53 1.46
CA ARG A 122 -3.37 5.82 1.55
C ARG A 122 -2.84 6.81 0.52
N PHE A 123 -3.77 7.54 -0.08
CA PHE A 123 -3.48 8.60 -1.04
C PHE A 123 -4.22 9.89 -0.66
N PRO A 124 -3.65 11.07 -0.98
CA PRO A 124 -2.38 11.27 -1.68
C PRO A 124 -1.15 10.91 -0.83
N VAL A 125 -0.08 10.44 -1.48
CA VAL A 125 1.19 10.14 -0.78
C VAL A 125 1.89 11.40 -0.33
N LEU A 126 2.61 11.33 0.80
CA LEU A 126 3.36 12.47 1.31
C LEU A 126 4.74 12.55 0.64
N VAL A 127 4.87 13.41 -0.37
CA VAL A 127 6.15 13.64 -1.04
C VAL A 127 7.05 14.55 -0.18
N GLN A 128 8.21 14.04 0.22
CA GLN A 128 9.20 14.76 1.03
C GLN A 128 10.17 15.56 0.17
N SER A 129 10.61 14.98 -0.95
CA SER A 129 11.50 15.69 -1.87
C SER A 129 11.36 15.21 -3.31
N ARG A 130 11.75 16.09 -4.24
CA ARG A 130 11.72 15.89 -5.70
C ARG A 130 13.08 16.27 -6.26
N LYS A 131 13.60 15.47 -7.18
CA LYS A 131 14.87 15.76 -7.87
C LYS A 131 14.79 15.31 -9.33
N ALA A 132 14.97 16.26 -10.25
CA ALA A 132 15.18 15.98 -11.66
C ALA A 132 16.69 15.94 -11.97
N VAL A 133 17.13 14.87 -12.64
CA VAL A 133 18.51 14.70 -13.11
C VAL A 133 18.48 14.76 -14.64
N MET A 134 18.78 15.96 -15.15
CA MET A 134 18.66 16.31 -16.57
C MET A 134 19.52 15.45 -17.50
N GLU A 135 20.66 14.94 -17.02
CA GLU A 135 21.59 14.14 -17.82
C GLU A 135 21.00 12.80 -18.29
N ASN A 136 20.00 12.28 -17.58
CA ASN A 136 19.41 10.96 -17.84
C ASN A 136 17.88 10.98 -17.93
N ASP A 137 17.28 12.17 -18.05
CA ASP A 137 15.84 12.41 -17.96
C ASP A 137 15.20 11.69 -16.75
N LEU A 138 15.93 11.61 -15.64
CA LEU A 138 15.56 10.82 -14.47
C LEU A 138 14.90 11.72 -13.42
N TYR A 139 13.66 11.41 -13.09
CA TYR A 139 12.92 12.04 -12.02
C TYR A 139 12.91 11.12 -10.80
N ILE A 140 13.27 11.67 -9.64
CA ILE A 140 13.38 10.95 -8.37
C ILE A 140 12.45 11.61 -7.36
N VAL A 141 11.66 10.79 -6.68
CA VAL A 141 10.75 11.21 -5.61
C VAL A 141 11.11 10.43 -4.36
N ASP A 142 11.32 11.12 -3.24
CA ASP A 142 11.35 10.52 -1.91
C ASP A 142 9.97 10.75 -1.26
N ALA A 143 9.24 9.67 -0.98
CA ALA A 143 7.87 9.72 -0.45
C ALA A 143 7.75 8.95 0.88
N GLU A 144 6.86 9.43 1.74
CA GLU A 144 6.30 8.66 2.87
C GLU A 144 4.92 8.16 2.47
N ILE A 145 4.74 6.84 2.49
CA ILE A 145 3.52 6.16 2.09
C ILE A 145 3.00 5.39 3.30
N ASP A 146 1.76 5.66 3.69
CA ASP A 146 1.06 4.83 4.67
C ASP A 146 0.58 3.56 3.96
N PHE A 147 1.21 2.45 4.32
CA PHE A 147 1.03 1.14 3.70
C PHE A 147 0.58 0.10 4.73
N ALA A 148 -0.34 -0.77 4.35
CA ALA A 148 -0.73 -1.94 5.11
C ALA A 148 -0.73 -3.18 4.21
N PRO A 149 -0.03 -4.27 4.57
CA PRO A 149 -0.17 -5.52 3.82
C PRO A 149 -1.58 -6.10 4.00
N ILE A 150 -2.04 -6.85 3.00
CA ILE A 150 -3.25 -7.66 3.13
C ILE A 150 -2.99 -8.74 4.17
N ALA A 151 -3.90 -8.84 5.14
CA ALA A 151 -3.86 -9.86 6.16
C ALA A 151 -4.17 -11.23 5.55
N PHE A 152 -3.58 -12.29 6.08
CA PHE A 152 -3.94 -13.64 5.68
C PHE A 152 -5.41 -13.93 6.02
N PRO A 153 -6.12 -14.77 5.23
CA PRO A 153 -7.53 -15.12 5.48
C PRO A 153 -7.81 -15.63 6.89
N THR A 154 -6.83 -16.30 7.51
CA THR A 154 -6.91 -16.78 8.89
C THR A 154 -7.06 -15.68 9.94
N ARG A 155 -6.69 -14.43 9.61
CA ARG A 155 -6.79 -13.27 10.51
C ARG A 155 -8.00 -12.39 10.27
N TRP A 156 -8.75 -12.60 9.18
CA TRP A 156 -9.86 -11.72 8.80
C TRP A 156 -10.99 -11.69 9.83
N SER A 157 -11.29 -12.83 10.46
CA SER A 157 -12.35 -12.90 11.49
C SER A 157 -12.01 -12.07 12.72
N ALA A 158 -10.75 -12.14 13.20
CA ALA A 158 -10.29 -11.35 14.33
C ALA A 158 -10.31 -9.85 13.99
N LEU A 159 -9.81 -9.46 12.81
CA LEU A 159 -9.82 -8.07 12.35
C LEU A 159 -11.24 -7.52 12.18
N TYR A 160 -12.18 -8.35 11.73
CA TYR A 160 -13.58 -7.99 11.63
C TYR A 160 -14.21 -7.70 13.01
N ILE A 161 -13.94 -8.55 14.01
CA ILE A 161 -14.42 -8.32 15.38
C ILE A 161 -13.82 -7.02 15.95
N ASP A 162 -12.51 -6.82 15.79
CA ASP A 162 -11.83 -5.59 16.22
C ASP A 162 -12.43 -4.34 15.57
N HIS A 163 -12.76 -4.41 14.28
CA HIS A 163 -13.42 -3.33 13.55
C HIS A 163 -14.81 -3.02 14.12
N LEU A 164 -15.64 -4.05 14.36
CA LEU A 164 -16.97 -3.89 14.96
C LEU A 164 -16.91 -3.24 16.35
N LEU A 165 -15.97 -3.67 17.18
CA LEU A 165 -15.78 -3.09 18.52
C LEU A 165 -15.40 -1.60 18.45
N LYS A 166 -14.46 -1.25 17.56
CA LYS A 166 -14.04 0.15 17.36
C LYS A 166 -15.18 1.03 16.87
N LYS A 167 -15.95 0.56 15.88
CA LYS A 167 -17.09 1.29 15.34
C LYS A 167 -18.15 1.54 16.42
N THR A 168 -18.49 0.52 17.19
CA THR A 168 -19.48 0.62 18.27
C THR A 168 -19.02 1.60 19.35
N ALA A 169 -17.73 1.56 19.74
CA ALA A 169 -17.17 2.49 20.71
C ALA A 169 -17.21 3.95 20.22
N GLN A 170 -16.94 4.19 18.93
CA GLN A 170 -17.06 5.51 18.32
C GLN A 170 -18.51 6.02 18.32
N GLU A 171 -19.47 5.17 17.95
CA GLU A 171 -20.90 5.51 17.97
C GLU A 171 -21.38 5.88 19.39
N ILE A 172 -21.00 5.09 20.40
CA ILE A 172 -21.31 5.39 21.81
C ILE A 172 -20.67 6.72 22.24
N ARG A 173 -19.40 6.95 21.88
CA ARG A 173 -18.71 8.20 22.19
C ARG A 173 -19.42 9.41 21.56
N MET A 174 -19.81 9.31 20.30
CA MET A 174 -20.57 10.38 19.61
C MET A 174 -21.92 10.63 20.27
N PHE A 175 -22.65 9.56 20.60
CA PHE A 175 -23.94 9.65 21.29
C PHE A 175 -23.79 10.37 22.65
N LEU A 176 -22.84 9.92 23.49
CA LEU A 176 -22.59 10.56 24.78
C LEU A 176 -22.18 12.02 24.63
N HIS A 177 -21.29 12.33 23.67
CA HIS A 177 -20.87 13.71 23.45
C HIS A 177 -22.03 14.62 23.02
N SER A 178 -22.96 14.10 22.20
CA SER A 178 -24.17 14.82 21.78
C SER A 178 -25.20 14.99 22.90
N ALA A 179 -25.25 14.06 23.86
CA ALA A 179 -26.15 14.10 25.00
C ALA A 179 -25.68 15.06 26.10
N PHE A 180 -24.37 15.26 26.26
CA PHE A 180 -23.77 16.16 27.26
C PHE A 180 -23.60 17.62 26.78
N LEU A 181 -23.82 17.91 25.50
CA LEU A 181 -23.77 19.27 24.91
C LEU A 181 -25.17 19.91 24.75
N ARG A 182 -26.22 19.28 25.28
CA ARG A 182 -27.58 19.85 25.43
C ARG A 182 -27.84 20.20 26.88
#